data_AF-A0A2N1NZ63-F1
#
_entry.id   AF-A0A2N1NZ63-F1
#
_cell.length_a   1.000
_cell.length_b   1.000
_cell.length_c   1.000
_cell.angle_alpha   90.00
_cell.angle_beta   90.00
_cell.angle_gamma   90.00
#
_symmetry.space_group_name_H-M   'P 1'
#
loop_
_entity.id
_entity.type
_entity.pdbx_description
1 polymer ?
#
loop_
_entity_poly.entity_id
_entity_poly.type
_entity_poly.pdbx_seq_one_letter_code
_entity_poly.pdbx_strand_id
1 'polypeptide(L)' 'MIKGQLKIYQKEQNSVIFNHSDGIAEIYVNNNNAANHPFHLDGHVFAVMFVGEKCQFPDESEYNKRNPIVCDDVIL' A
#
# COMPACT_ATOMS: atom_id res chain seq x y z
N MET A 1 -7.53 -24.41 -29.70
CA MET A 1 -6.50 -24.24 -28.65
C MET A 1 -6.17 -22.77 -28.55
N ILE A 2 -6.54 -22.11 -27.44
CA ILE A 2 -6.26 -20.69 -27.22
C ILE A 2 -4.87 -20.62 -26.57
N LYS A 3 -3.87 -20.09 -27.28
CA LYS A 3 -2.55 -19.84 -26.69
C LYS A 3 -2.69 -18.61 -25.77
N GLY A 4 -2.74 -18.85 -24.46
CA GLY A 4 -2.57 -17.80 -23.47
C GLY A 4 -1.17 -17.20 -23.62
N GLN A 5 -1.10 -15.88 -23.78
CA GLN A 5 0.15 -15.14 -23.86
C GLN A 5 0.82 -15.14 -22.48
N LEU A 6 2.01 -15.71 -22.37
CA LEU A 6 2.87 -15.54 -21.19
C LEU A 6 3.34 -14.08 -21.19
N LYS A 7 2.74 -13.24 -20.36
CA LYS A 7 3.13 -11.83 -20.20
C LYS A 7 4.33 -11.78 -19.25
N ILE A 8 5.53 -11.71 -19.80
CA ILE A 8 6.77 -11.50 -19.05
C ILE A 8 6.80 -10.03 -18.66
N TYR A 9 6.45 -9.71 -17.41
CA TYR A 9 6.74 -8.39 -16.84
C TYR A 9 8.26 -8.28 -16.67
N GLN A 10 8.86 -7.17 -17.10
CA GLN A 10 10.30 -6.97 -17.03
C GLN A 10 10.78 -7.15 -15.58
N LYS A 11 11.97 -7.74 -15.40
CA LYS A 11 12.57 -8.13 -14.11
C LYS A 11 12.68 -6.99 -13.07
N GLU A 12 12.45 -5.75 -13.47
CA GLU A 12 12.61 -4.53 -12.68
C GLU A 12 11.29 -3.89 -12.24
N GLN A 13 10.14 -4.47 -12.61
CA GLN A 13 8.85 -3.94 -12.18
C GLN A 13 8.44 -4.55 -10.83
N ASN A 14 8.30 -3.71 -9.81
CA ASN A 14 7.67 -4.06 -8.52
C ASN A 14 6.13 -4.11 -8.68
N SER A 15 5.65 -4.89 -9.66
CA SER A 15 4.24 -5.01 -10.00
C SER A 15 3.54 -6.01 -9.09
N VAL A 16 2.44 -5.58 -8.48
CA VAL A 16 1.51 -6.45 -7.75
C VAL A 16 0.17 -6.43 -8.48
N ILE A 17 -0.38 -7.61 -8.78
CA ILE A 17 -1.70 -7.74 -9.41
C ILE A 17 -2.70 -8.13 -8.35
N PHE A 18 -3.61 -7.20 -8.02
CA PHE A 18 -4.74 -7.47 -7.15
C PHE A 18 -5.96 -7.82 -8.02
N ASN A 19 -6.28 -9.12 -8.13
CA ASN A 19 -7.38 -9.61 -8.96
C ASN A 19 -8.55 -10.12 -8.10
N HIS A 20 -9.16 -9.22 -7.35
CA HIS A 20 -10.32 -9.50 -6.52
C HIS A 20 -11.27 -8.30 -6.57
N SER A 21 -12.42 -8.45 -7.24
CA SER A 21 -13.34 -7.33 -7.58
C SER A 21 -13.80 -6.52 -6.38
N ASP A 22 -13.93 -7.16 -5.22
CA ASP A 22 -14.42 -6.56 -3.97
C ASP A 22 -13.43 -6.78 -2.81
N GLY A 23 -12.17 -7.06 -3.14
CA GLY A 23 -11.15 -7.35 -2.15
C GLY A 23 -10.61 -6.08 -1.52
N ILE A 24 -10.11 -6.19 -0.28
CA ILE A 24 -9.37 -5.12 0.37
C ILE A 24 -7.89 -5.48 0.30
N ALA A 25 -7.07 -4.54 -0.15
CA ALA A 25 -5.62 -4.62 -0.07
C ALA A 25 -5.13 -3.77 1.10
N GLU A 26 -4.26 -4.33 1.91
CA GLU A 26 -3.52 -3.60 2.95
C GLU A 26 -2.07 -3.45 2.51
N ILE A 27 -1.53 -2.23 2.62
CA ILE A 27 -0.16 -1.90 2.21
C ILE A 27 0.60 -1.40 3.44
N TYR A 28 1.71 -2.07 3.73
CA TYR A 28 2.63 -1.70 4.79
C TYR A 28 3.84 -1.00 4.18
N VAL A 29 4.07 0.27 4.56
CA VAL A 29 5.24 1.04 4.12
C VAL A 29 6.12 1.31 5.33
N ASN A 30 7.36 0.79 5.29
CA ASN A 30 8.36 1.06 6.31
C ASN A 30 9.43 2.00 5.74
N ASN A 31 9.42 3.26 6.18
CA ASN A 31 10.44 4.24 5.85
C ASN A 31 11.70 4.01 6.70
N ASN A 32 12.64 3.22 6.19
CA ASN A 32 13.93 2.98 6.84
C ASN A 32 14.95 4.13 6.68
N ASN A 33 14.52 5.29 6.17
CA ASN A 33 15.33 6.51 6.05
C ASN A 33 14.97 7.50 7.17
N ALA A 34 15.83 8.49 7.44
CA ALA A 34 15.56 9.59 8.38
C ALA A 34 14.81 10.78 7.74
N ALA A 35 14.64 10.78 6.42
CA ALA A 35 13.91 11.81 5.69
C ALA A 35 12.43 11.46 5.58
N ASN A 36 11.59 12.50 5.58
CA ASN A 36 10.16 12.37 5.30
C ASN A 36 9.95 12.19 3.79
N HIS A 37 9.11 11.24 3.39
CA HIS A 37 8.76 10.96 2.00
C HIS A 37 7.24 10.96 1.82
N PRO A 38 6.70 11.70 0.85
CA PRO A 38 5.30 11.58 0.47
C PRO A 38 5.10 10.32 -0.37
N PHE A 39 4.12 9.50 -0.01
CA PHE A 39 3.65 8.36 -0.79
C PHE A 39 2.24 8.64 -1.30
N HIS A 40 2.07 8.54 -2.61
CA HIS A 40 0.79 8.71 -3.31
C HIS A 40 0.34 7.39 -3.95
N LEU A 41 -0.96 7.13 -3.97
CA LEU A 41 -1.54 5.96 -4.65
C LEU A 41 -2.41 6.39 -5.83
N ASP A 42 -1.91 6.20 -7.04
CA ASP A 42 -2.64 6.54 -8.26
C ASP A 42 -3.97 5.78 -8.37
N GLY A 43 -5.04 6.50 -8.73
CA GLY A 43 -6.35 5.92 -9.05
C GLY A 43 -7.21 5.54 -7.84
N HIS A 44 -6.72 5.73 -6.61
CA HIS A 44 -7.42 5.39 -5.38
C HIS A 44 -7.21 6.44 -4.29
N VAL A 45 -8.20 6.61 -3.42
CA VAL A 45 -7.98 7.09 -2.06
C VAL A 45 -7.82 5.88 -1.14
N PHE A 46 -7.06 6.01 -0.07
CA PHE A 46 -6.82 4.96 0.91
C PHE A 46 -7.11 5.45 2.34
N ALA A 47 -7.45 4.51 3.20
CA ALA A 47 -7.62 4.76 4.63
C ALA A 47 -6.28 4.58 5.35
N VAL A 48 -5.79 5.63 6.02
CA VAL A 48 -4.62 5.57 6.89
C VAL A 48 -5.01 4.91 8.20
N MET A 49 -4.67 3.62 8.33
CA MET A 49 -5.02 2.82 9.50
C MET A 49 -4.10 3.11 10.70
N PHE A 50 -2.83 3.41 10.42
CA PHE A 50 -1.79 3.61 11.42
C PHE A 50 -0.61 4.40 10.84
N VAL A 51 -0.03 5.29 11.65
CA VAL A 51 1.27 5.95 11.39
C VAL A 51 2.09 5.84 12.65
N GLY A 52 3.19 5.09 12.58
CA GLY A 52 4.07 4.83 13.73
C GLY A 52 5.26 5.77 13.77
N GLU A 53 5.98 5.72 14.89
CA GLU A 53 7.30 6.32 15.01
C GLU A 53 8.35 5.53 14.22
N LYS A 54 9.55 6.10 14.09
CA LYS A 54 10.67 5.46 13.39
C LYS A 54 10.97 4.08 13.99
N CYS A 55 11.08 3.07 13.13
CA CYS A 55 11.28 1.67 13.50
C CYS A 55 10.13 1.02 14.29
N GLN A 56 8.95 1.66 14.38
CA GLN A 56 7.76 1.05 14.94
C GLN A 56 7.07 0.20 13.87
N PHE A 57 6.88 -1.08 14.18
CA PHE A 57 6.02 -1.93 13.38
C PHE A 57 4.56 -1.70 13.77
N PRO A 58 3.63 -1.67 12.81
CA PRO A 58 2.21 -1.55 13.10
C PRO A 58 1.71 -2.72 13.96
N ASP A 59 0.95 -2.38 15.00
CA ASP A 59 0.09 -3.32 15.72
C ASP A 59 -1.37 -3.06 15.31
N GLU A 60 -2.06 -4.08 14.81
CA GLU A 60 -3.46 -4.00 14.42
C GLU A 60 -4.40 -3.57 15.55
N SER A 61 -3.98 -3.73 16.81
CA SER A 61 -4.73 -3.28 17.99
C SER A 61 -4.79 -1.75 18.10
N GLU A 62 -3.82 -1.06 17.50
CA GLU A 62 -3.69 0.41 17.49
C GLU A 62 -4.36 1.06 16.27
N TYR A 63 -4.88 0.26 15.34
CA TYR A 63 -5.48 0.77 14.11
C TYR A 63 -6.72 1.62 14.37
N ASN A 64 -6.82 2.73 13.64
CA ASN A 64 -8.03 3.52 13.61
C ASN A 64 -9.11 2.87 12.72
N LYS A 65 -9.75 1.81 13.22
CA LYS A 65 -10.82 1.06 12.51
C LYS A 65 -12.18 1.76 12.53
N ARG A 66 -12.32 2.89 13.25
CA ARG A 66 -13.61 3.58 13.43
C ARG A 66 -13.77 4.79 12.52
N ASN A 67 -12.72 5.59 12.39
CA ASN A 67 -12.76 6.82 11.58
C ASN A 67 -11.35 7.14 11.05
N PRO A 68 -10.81 6.30 10.15
CA PRO A 68 -9.50 6.54 9.56
C PRO A 68 -9.52 7.81 8.71
N ILE A 69 -8.36 8.45 8.58
CA ILE A 69 -8.17 9.51 7.59
C ILE A 69 -8.19 8.85 6.22
N VAL A 70 -8.98 9.39 5.30
CA VAL A 70 -9.04 8.92 3.90
C VAL A 70 -8.42 10.00 3.02
N CYS A 71 -7.33 9.67 2.34
CA CYS A 71 -6.55 10.57 1.49
C CYS A 71 -5.88 9.78 0.36
N ASP A 72 -5.28 10.48 -0.60
CA ASP A 72 -4.51 9.92 -1.70
C ASP A 72 -3.00 10.12 -1.54
N ASP A 73 -2.55 10.92 -0.56
CA ASP A 73 -1.15 11.06 -0.16
C ASP A 73 -0.94 10.94 1.36
N VAL A 74 0.22 10.42 1.77
CA VAL A 74 0.64 10.36 3.18
C VAL A 74 2.14 10.60 3.29
N ILE A 75 2.56 11.36 4.31
CA ILE A 75 3.97 11.62 4.61
C ILE A 75 4.44 10.62 5.69
N LEU A 76 5.51 9.88 5.39
CA LEU A 76 6.17 8.90 6.28
C LEU A 76 7.65 9.20 6.46
#